data_AF-A0A6C1SYT5-F1
#
_entry.id   AF-A0A6C1SYT5-F1
#
_cell.length_a   1.000
_cell.length_b   1.000
_cell.length_c   1.000
_cell.angle_alpha   90.00
_cell.angle_beta   90.00
_cell.angle_gamma   90.00
#
_symmetry.space_group_name_H-M   'P 1'
#
loop_
_entity.id
_entity.type
_entity.pdbx_description
1 polymer ?
#
loop_
_entity_poly.entity_id
_entity_poly.type
_entity_poly.pdbx_seq_one_letter_code
_entity_poly.pdbx_strand_id
1 'polypeptide(L)'
;MPTRIIALTILGLTLGFIVLMASVTFFVREPLPIVGANQTLLLHSTDITPQIRSSVAIDGSYRVDLTVEHALEQSPDVQLRPSGGQPIPLDTGTDSRGAWSGSGQLTRPGRWELVLTEGNTREVLQFITRE
;
A
#
# COMPACT_ATOMS: atom_id res chain seq x y z
N MET A 1 -10.04 -53.04 -16.54
CA MET A 1 -10.84 -51.87 -16.99
C MET A 1 -11.17 -50.88 -15.87
N PRO A 2 -11.68 -51.26 -14.68
CA PRO A 2 -12.10 -50.28 -13.66
C PRO A 2 -10.94 -49.44 -13.12
N THR A 3 -9.76 -50.03 -12.95
CA THR A 3 -8.55 -49.34 -12.46
C THR A 3 -8.10 -48.19 -13.35
N ARG A 4 -8.26 -48.31 -14.67
CA ARG A 4 -7.93 -47.25 -15.64
C ARG A 4 -8.91 -46.09 -15.57
N ILE A 5 -10.19 -46.39 -15.40
CA ILE A 5 -11.25 -45.38 -15.26
C ILE A 5 -11.03 -44.59 -13.96
N ILE A 6 -10.78 -45.29 -12.85
CA ILE A 6 -10.47 -44.67 -11.56
C ILE A 6 -9.24 -43.76 -11.65
N ALA A 7 -8.16 -44.22 -12.29
CA ALA A 7 -6.94 -43.43 -12.46
C ALA A 7 -7.19 -42.15 -13.28
N LEU A 8 -7.96 -42.23 -14.36
CA LEU A 8 -8.33 -41.06 -15.18
C LEU A 8 -9.21 -40.07 -14.41
N THR A 9 -10.16 -40.56 -13.62
CA THR A 9 -11.03 -39.71 -12.78
C THR A 9 -10.21 -38.98 -11.72
N ILE A 10 -9.29 -39.68 -11.03
CA ILE A 10 -8.41 -39.06 -10.04
C ILE A 10 -7.54 -38.00 -10.71
N LEU A 11 -6.92 -38.32 -11.85
CA LEU A 11 -6.08 -37.37 -12.59
C LEU A 11 -6.85 -36.11 -12.99
N GLY A 12 -8.08 -36.26 -13.49
CA GLY A 12 -8.95 -35.14 -13.84
C GLY A 12 -9.32 -34.27 -12.63
N LEU A 13 -9.64 -34.90 -11.50
CA LEU A 13 -9.91 -34.18 -10.25
C LEU A 13 -8.68 -33.44 -9.74
N THR A 14 -7.50 -34.07 -9.80
CA THR A 14 -6.24 -33.43 -9.38
C THR A 14 -5.90 -32.23 -10.28
N LEU A 15 -6.02 -32.38 -11.60
CA LEU A 15 -5.81 -31.28 -12.54
C LEU A 15 -6.81 -30.13 -12.31
N GLY A 16 -8.09 -30.45 -12.14
CA GLY A 16 -9.12 -29.46 -11.83
C GLY A 16 -8.83 -28.72 -10.52
N PHE A 17 -8.38 -29.44 -9.49
CA PHE A 17 -7.99 -28.85 -8.21
C PHE A 17 -6.76 -27.93 -8.33
N ILE A 18 -5.74 -28.33 -9.11
CA ILE A 18 -4.56 -27.50 -9.35
C ILE A 18 -4.96 -26.20 -10.07
N VAL A 19 -5.81 -26.27 -11.09
CA VAL A 19 -6.31 -25.08 -11.81
C VAL A 19 -7.10 -24.17 -10.88
N LEU A 20 -7.95 -24.74 -10.01
CA LEU A 20 -8.70 -23.99 -9.00
C LEU A 20 -7.75 -23.25 -8.05
N MET A 21 -6.75 -23.94 -7.49
CA MET A 21 -5.78 -23.35 -6.56
C MET A 21 -4.90 -22.30 -7.26
N ALA A 22 -4.50 -22.53 -8.52
CA ALA A 22 -3.77 -21.55 -9.32
C ALA A 22 -4.61 -20.31 -9.65
N SER A 23 -5.94 -20.44 -9.70
CA SER A 23 -6.81 -19.27 -9.87
C SER A 23 -6.84 -18.37 -8.63
N VAL A 24 -6.55 -18.91 -7.44
CA VAL A 24 -6.56 -18.13 -6.18
C VAL A 24 -5.49 -17.05 -6.20
N THR A 25 -4.31 -17.31 -6.79
CA THR A 25 -3.24 -16.31 -6.87
C THR A 25 -3.59 -15.14 -7.80
N PHE A 26 -4.52 -15.32 -8.74
CA PHE A 26 -5.07 -14.21 -9.53
C PHE A 26 -6.06 -13.34 -8.73
N PHE A 27 -6.70 -13.90 -7.68
CA PHE A 27 -7.67 -13.18 -6.85
C PHE A 27 -7.05 -12.53 -5.62
N VAL A 28 -5.91 -13.02 -5.13
CA VAL A 28 -5.14 -12.36 -4.08
C VAL A 28 -4.36 -11.21 -4.74
N ARG A 29 -4.99 -10.03 -4.79
CA ARG A 29 -4.32 -8.77 -5.13
C ARG A 29 -3.08 -8.60 -4.25
N GLU A 30 -2.06 -7.95 -4.81
CA GLU A 30 -0.76 -7.70 -4.19
C GLU A 30 -0.89 -7.48 -2.67
N PRO A 31 -0.20 -8.29 -1.85
CA PRO A 31 -0.33 -8.18 -0.41
C PRO A 31 0.08 -6.77 0.01
N LEU A 32 -0.73 -6.15 0.88
CA LEU A 32 -0.44 -4.81 1.36
C LEU A 32 0.96 -4.77 1.99
N PRO A 33 1.78 -3.77 1.66
CA PRO A 33 3.10 -3.65 2.26
C PRO A 33 2.98 -3.46 3.77
N ILE A 34 3.86 -4.12 4.51
CA ILE A 34 3.93 -4.05 5.97
C ILE A 34 5.18 -3.24 6.35
N VAL A 35 5.01 -2.26 7.22
CA VAL A 35 6.07 -1.41 7.76
C VAL A 35 6.09 -1.53 9.28
N GLY A 36 7.26 -1.84 9.84
CA GLY A 36 7.49 -1.86 11.29
C GLY A 36 8.31 -0.67 11.78
N ALA A 37 8.61 -0.64 13.08
CA ALA A 37 9.48 0.35 13.68
C ALA A 37 10.87 0.39 13.01
N ASN A 38 11.39 1.60 12.82
CA ASN A 38 12.66 1.93 12.17
C ASN A 38 12.76 1.42 10.72
N GLN A 39 11.63 1.23 10.03
CA GLN A 39 11.60 0.85 8.63
C GLN A 39 11.06 1.99 7.78
N THR A 40 11.54 2.05 6.53
CA THR A 40 11.04 2.97 5.50
C THR A 40 10.36 2.18 4.41
N LEU A 41 9.13 2.56 4.11
CA LEU A 41 8.32 2.01 3.04
C LEU A 41 8.27 3.01 1.87
N LEU A 42 8.59 2.54 0.67
CA LEU A 42 8.46 3.33 -0.54
C LEU A 42 7.17 2.96 -1.26
N LEU A 43 6.33 3.96 -1.52
CA LEU A 43 5.07 3.87 -2.21
C LEU A 43 5.14 4.73 -3.47
N HIS A 44 4.69 4.19 -4.60
CA HIS A 44 4.71 4.88 -5.88
C HIS A 44 3.26 5.05 -6.35
N SER A 45 2.93 6.26 -6.79
CA SER A 45 1.64 6.53 -7.41
C SER A 45 1.60 5.89 -8.79
N THR A 46 0.43 5.39 -9.16
CA THR A 46 0.14 4.70 -10.42
C THR A 46 -0.93 5.42 -11.23
N ASP A 47 -1.85 6.11 -10.55
CA ASP A 47 -2.97 6.81 -11.17
C ASP A 47 -2.66 8.30 -11.41
N ILE A 48 -1.77 8.89 -10.62
CA ILE A 48 -1.32 10.29 -10.77
C ILE A 48 -0.10 10.37 -11.70
N THR A 49 -0.15 11.27 -12.69
CA THR A 49 0.93 11.53 -13.66
C THR A 49 1.31 13.02 -13.65
N PRO A 50 2.60 13.38 -13.43
CA PRO A 50 3.74 12.49 -13.23
C PRO A 50 3.68 11.73 -11.90
N GLN A 51 4.30 10.55 -11.84
CA GLN A 51 4.24 9.70 -10.66
C GLN A 51 4.79 10.43 -9.43
N ILE A 52 4.02 10.39 -8.34
CA ILE A 52 4.41 10.82 -7.01
C ILE A 52 5.18 9.67 -6.35
N ARG A 53 6.38 9.98 -5.84
CA ARG A 53 7.14 9.06 -4.99
C ARG A 53 6.89 9.45 -3.55
N SER A 54 6.44 8.49 -2.76
CA SER A 54 6.13 8.70 -1.35
C SER A 54 6.91 7.74 -0.47
N SER A 55 7.57 8.25 0.57
CA SER A 55 8.24 7.42 1.58
C SER A 55 7.56 7.57 2.92
N VAL A 56 7.30 6.45 3.60
CA VAL A 56 6.74 6.39 4.94
C VAL A 56 7.78 5.75 5.86
N ALA A 57 8.37 6.53 6.75
CA ALA A 57 9.25 6.03 7.80
C ALA A 57 8.50 6.04 9.14
N ILE A 58 8.57 4.94 9.89
CA ILE A 58 7.96 4.84 11.22
C ILE A 58 9.07 4.60 12.23
N ASP A 59 9.12 5.37 13.30
CA ASP A 59 10.07 5.16 14.39
C ASP A 59 9.51 4.20 15.48
N GLY A 60 10.34 3.85 16.46
CA GLY A 60 9.94 3.01 17.60
C GLY A 60 8.90 3.64 18.54
N SER A 61 8.54 4.90 18.34
CA SER A 61 7.53 5.64 19.10
C SER A 61 6.26 5.86 18.28
N TYR A 62 6.10 5.21 17.11
CA TYR A 62 5.00 5.42 16.17
C TYR A 62 4.93 6.83 15.58
N ARG A 63 6.01 7.61 15.65
CA ARG A 63 6.14 8.80 14.83
C ARG A 63 6.30 8.36 13.38
N VAL A 64 5.53 8.99 12.51
CA VAL A 64 5.62 8.78 11.08
C VAL A 64 6.23 10.02 10.43
N ASP A 65 7.23 9.79 9.59
CA ASP A 65 7.80 10.81 8.72
C ASP A 65 7.45 10.43 7.27
N LEU A 66 6.81 11.37 6.58
CA LEU A 66 6.37 11.26 5.20
C LEU A 66 7.18 12.21 4.34
N THR A 67 7.65 11.71 3.20
CA THR A 67 8.20 12.55 2.13
C THR A 67 7.46 12.25 0.86
N VAL A 68 7.03 13.28 0.15
CA VAL A 68 6.29 13.19 -1.09
C VAL A 68 7.02 14.04 -2.13
N GLU A 69 7.70 13.34 -3.05
CA GLU A 69 8.40 13.96 -4.17
C GLU A 69 7.46 13.96 -5.39
N HIS A 70 7.23 15.15 -5.93
CA HIS A 70 6.43 15.36 -7.12
C HIS A 70 7.15 16.29 -8.09
N ALA A 71 7.05 16.01 -9.38
CA ALA A 71 7.81 16.72 -10.40
C ALA A 71 7.17 18.05 -10.84
N LEU A 72 5.91 18.29 -10.48
CA LEU A 72 5.22 19.55 -10.75
C LEU A 72 5.38 20.53 -9.58
N GLU A 73 5.28 21.83 -9.89
CA GLU A 73 5.31 22.90 -8.89
C GLU A 73 4.07 22.90 -7.98
N GLN A 74 2.98 22.25 -8.39
CA GLN A 74 1.81 22.08 -7.53
C GLN A 74 2.07 20.97 -6.51
N SER A 75 1.95 21.34 -5.23
CA SER A 75 2.02 20.36 -4.15
C SER A 75 0.70 19.59 -4.09
N PRO A 76 0.73 18.25 -4.13
CA PRO A 76 -0.47 17.45 -3.93
C PRO A 76 -1.02 17.66 -2.51
N ASP A 77 -2.34 17.54 -2.35
CA ASP A 77 -2.93 17.42 -1.02
C ASP A 77 -2.65 16.00 -0.49
N VAL A 78 -2.01 15.93 0.68
CA VAL A 78 -1.54 14.69 1.28
C VAL A 78 -2.23 14.49 2.62
N GLN A 79 -2.94 13.37 2.75
CA GLN A 79 -3.62 13.01 3.98
C GLN A 79 -3.19 11.62 4.43
N LEU A 80 -2.90 11.48 5.72
CA LEU A 80 -2.65 10.19 6.33
C LEU A 80 -3.82 9.84 7.25
N ARG A 81 -4.37 8.63 7.09
CA ARG A 81 -5.50 8.17 7.90
C ARG A 81 -5.47 6.67 8.14
N PRO A 82 -6.02 6.17 9.27
CA PRO A 82 -6.33 4.75 9.38
C PRO A 82 -7.38 4.38 8.32
N SER A 83 -7.36 3.13 7.84
CA SER A 83 -8.25 2.72 6.76
C SER A 83 -9.73 2.92 7.12
N GLY A 84 -10.45 3.65 6.26
CA GLY A 84 -11.83 4.06 6.48
C GLY A 84 -12.07 5.09 7.61
N GLY A 85 -11.01 5.61 8.24
CA GLY A 85 -11.09 6.58 9.32
C GLY A 85 -10.87 8.02 8.90
N GLN A 86 -10.74 8.89 9.90
CA GLN A 86 -10.47 10.33 9.71
C GLN A 86 -8.96 10.59 9.57
N PRO A 87 -8.56 11.59 8.76
CA PRO A 87 -7.18 12.05 8.70
C PRO A 87 -6.63 12.45 10.07
N ILE A 88 -5.36 12.14 10.30
CA ILE A 88 -4.62 12.66 11.45
C ILE A 88 -3.97 13.99 11.08
N PRO A 89 -3.75 14.89 12.06
CA PRO A 89 -2.96 16.09 11.80
C PRO A 89 -1.51 15.70 11.49
N LEU A 90 -0.94 16.35 10.47
CA LEU A 90 0.46 16.25 10.11
C LEU A 90 1.09 17.64 10.26
N ASP A 91 2.27 17.69 10.83
CA ASP A 91 3.13 18.86 10.78
C ASP A 91 3.86 18.85 9.43
N THR A 92 3.41 19.72 8.53
CA THR A 92 3.82 19.72 7.12
C THR A 92 4.84 20.80 6.83
N GLY A 93 5.83 20.46 6.03
CA GLY A 93 6.82 21.39 5.51
C GLY A 93 7.16 21.08 4.06
N THR A 94 8.13 21.82 3.57
CA THR A 94 8.78 21.54 2.29
C THR A 94 10.26 21.43 2.57
N ASP A 95 10.91 20.40 2.05
CA ASP A 95 12.34 20.21 2.24
C ASP A 95 13.16 21.20 1.36
N SER A 96 14.48 21.17 1.52
CA SER A 96 15.39 22.05 0.76
C SER A 96 15.41 21.77 -0.76
N ARG A 97 14.78 20.68 -1.20
CA ARG A 97 14.66 20.27 -2.61
C ARG A 97 13.27 20.56 -3.17
N GLY A 98 12.35 21.11 -2.37
CA GLY A 98 10.98 21.39 -2.79
C GLY A 98 10.03 20.20 -2.62
N ALA A 99 10.47 19.08 -2.04
CA ALA A 99 9.60 17.95 -1.77
C ALA A 99 8.71 18.25 -0.55
N TRP A 100 7.46 17.81 -0.60
CA TRP A 100 6.56 17.94 0.55
C TRP A 100 7.01 16.95 1.62
N SER A 101 7.05 17.41 2.87
CA SER A 101 7.32 16.57 4.03
C SER A 101 6.22 16.72 5.05
N GLY A 102 5.91 15.64 5.77
CA GLY A 102 4.90 15.65 6.81
C GLY A 102 5.30 14.72 7.93
N SER A 103 5.25 15.19 9.18
CA SER A 103 5.46 14.32 10.34
C SER A 103 4.22 14.26 11.20
N GLY A 104 3.95 13.11 11.80
CA GLY A 104 2.77 12.90 12.62
C GLY A 104 2.94 11.77 13.61
N GLN A 105 1.90 11.56 14.42
CA GLN A 105 1.86 10.46 15.37
C GLN A 105 0.80 9.46 14.93
N LEU A 106 1.20 8.23 14.66
CA LEU A 106 0.24 7.16 14.44
C LEU A 106 -0.44 6.83 15.77
N THR A 107 -1.76 6.70 15.71
CA THR A 107 -2.58 6.46 16.90
C THR A 107 -2.70 4.98 17.25
N ARG A 108 -2.33 4.09 16.33
CA ARG A 108 -2.41 2.62 16.49
C ARG A 108 -1.66 1.87 15.37
N PRO A 109 -1.20 0.64 15.64
CA PRO A 109 -0.85 -0.31 14.59
C PRO A 109 -2.08 -0.72 13.78
N GLY A 110 -1.89 -1.20 12.54
CA GLY A 110 -2.96 -1.73 11.68
C GLY A 110 -2.94 -1.18 10.26
N ARG A 111 -4.10 -1.16 9.59
CA ARG A 111 -4.20 -0.68 8.20
C ARG A 111 -4.28 0.84 8.12
N TRP A 112 -3.43 1.43 7.30
CA TRP A 112 -3.33 2.85 7.04
C TRP A 112 -3.43 3.15 5.54
N GLU A 113 -3.85 4.38 5.26
CA GLU A 113 -4.06 4.92 3.92
C GLU A 113 -3.34 6.25 3.82
N LEU A 114 -2.43 6.34 2.85
CA LEU A 114 -1.90 7.60 2.35
C LEU A 114 -2.75 8.02 1.16
N VAL A 115 -3.50 9.10 1.31
CA VAL A 115 -4.35 9.65 0.27
C VAL A 115 -3.60 10.79 -0.37
N LEU A 116 -3.40 10.69 -1.68
CA LEU A 116 -2.80 11.73 -2.51
C LEU A 116 -3.91 12.30 -3.39
N THR A 117 -4.09 13.62 -3.37
CA THR A 117 -5.07 14.29 -4.23
C THR A 117 -4.35 15.36 -5.04
N GLU A 118 -4.46 15.26 -6.37
CA GLU A 118 -3.92 16.24 -7.30
C GLU A 118 -5.00 16.61 -8.33
N GLY A 119 -5.44 17.87 -8.32
CA GLY A 119 -6.53 18.34 -9.15
C GLY A 119 -7.82 17.53 -8.92
N ASN A 120 -8.24 16.77 -9.93
CA ASN A 120 -9.41 15.88 -9.87
C ASN A 120 -9.07 14.41 -9.64
N THR A 121 -7.78 14.06 -9.59
CA THR A 121 -7.32 12.69 -9.39
C THR A 121 -7.04 12.46 -7.91
N ARG A 122 -7.57 11.35 -7.39
CA ARG A 122 -7.36 10.93 -6.01
C ARG A 122 -6.86 9.50 -6.01
N GLU A 123 -5.70 9.29 -5.41
CA GLU A 123 -5.08 7.98 -5.28
C GLU A 123 -4.96 7.60 -3.80
N VAL A 124 -5.17 6.31 -3.49
CA VAL A 124 -5.13 5.80 -2.11
C VAL A 124 -4.10 4.67 -2.04
N LEU A 125 -2.99 4.95 -1.38
CA LEU A 125 -1.89 4.01 -1.17
C LEU A 125 -2.07 3.37 0.21
N GLN A 126 -2.34 2.06 0.22
CA GLN A 126 -2.62 1.31 1.45
C GLN A 126 -1.37 0.60 1.96
N PHE A 127 -1.20 0.57 3.29
CA PHE A 127 -0.14 -0.18 3.95
C PHE A 127 -0.57 -0.63 5.35
N ILE A 128 0.20 -1.54 5.94
CA ILE A 128 -0.02 -2.05 7.30
C ILE A 128 1.15 -1.62 8.18
N THR A 129 0.84 -1.03 9.34
CA THR A 129 1.80 -0.76 10.39
C THR A 129 1.74 -1.87 11.44
N ARG A 130 2.91 -2.32 11.89
CA ARG A 130 3.05 -3.31 12.97
C ARG A 130 3.92 -2.75 14.09
N GLU A 131 3.77 -3.33 15.28
CA GLU A 131 4.66 -3.08 16.42
C GLU A 131 6.10 -3.50 16.13
#